data_AF-A0AAE0V0C1-F1
#
_entry.id   AF-A0AAE0V0C1-F1
#
_cell.length_a   1.000
_cell.length_b   1.000
_cell.length_c   1.000
_cell.angle_alpha   90.00
_cell.angle_beta   90.00
_cell.angle_gamma   90.00
#
_symmetry.space_group_name_H-M   'P 1'
#
loop_
_entity.id
_entity.type
_entity.pdbx_description
1 polymer ?
#
loop_
_entity_poly.entity_id
_entity_poly.type
_entity_poly.pdbx_seq_one_letter_code
_entity_poly.pdbx_strand_id
1 'polypeptide(L)'
;MDLLCPLSTKHRKTSYPAPWLSDVLRNNQRELRSAERKWKKSQLDTDLISYRTLLSKFSLDVTSAKTSFYKEKLEASAQDPRKLHNIFLSLLNPLAPPAPSCSILQGWR
;
A
#
# COMPACT_ATOMS: atom_id res chain seq x y z
N MET A 1 -25.99 -19.86 -27.16
CA MET A 1 -24.70 -20.54 -26.93
C MET A 1 -23.94 -19.67 -25.96
N ASP A 2 -24.08 -19.96 -24.67
CA ASP A 2 -23.52 -19.14 -23.61
C ASP A 2 -22.01 -19.36 -23.53
N LEU A 3 -21.24 -18.32 -23.87
CA LEU A 3 -19.81 -18.29 -23.68
C LEU A 3 -19.54 -18.14 -22.18
N LEU A 4 -19.40 -19.27 -21.49
CA LEU A 4 -19.00 -19.31 -20.08
C LEU A 4 -17.61 -18.67 -19.97
N CYS A 5 -17.54 -17.51 -19.30
CA CYS A 5 -16.28 -16.77 -19.10
C CYS A 5 -15.24 -17.69 -18.43
N PRO A 6 -14.04 -17.87 -19.01
CA PRO A 6 -13.04 -18.75 -18.42
C PRO A 6 -12.64 -18.22 -17.04
N LEU A 7 -12.74 -19.08 -16.02
CA LEU A 7 -12.25 -18.79 -14.67
C LEU A 7 -10.73 -18.60 -14.73
N SER A 8 -10.29 -17.34 -14.78
CA SER A 8 -8.87 -17.00 -14.70
C SER A 8 -8.46 -16.89 -13.23
N THR A 9 -7.88 -17.96 -12.69
CA THR A 9 -7.31 -17.94 -11.34
C THR A 9 -5.94 -17.26 -11.39
N LYS A 10 -5.91 -15.95 -11.14
CA LYS A 10 -4.64 -15.21 -11.04
C LYS A 10 -3.99 -15.50 -9.69
N HIS A 11 -2.85 -16.20 -9.70
CA HIS A 11 -2.02 -16.35 -8.51
C HIS A 11 -1.60 -14.96 -7.99
N ARG A 12 -2.07 -14.59 -6.80
CA ARG A 12 -1.70 -13.31 -6.17
C ARG A 12 -0.22 -13.40 -5.80
N LYS A 13 0.65 -12.77 -6.59
CA LYS A 13 2.08 -12.68 -6.26
C LYS A 13 2.21 -12.21 -4.81
N THR A 14 2.88 -12.99 -3.97
CA THR A 14 3.29 -12.64 -2.60
C THR A 14 4.45 -11.63 -2.63
N SER A 15 4.41 -10.66 -3.56
CA SER A 15 5.29 -9.50 -3.46
C SER A 15 4.98 -8.88 -2.11
N TYR A 16 5.96 -8.85 -1.21
CA TYR A 16 5.82 -8.35 0.17
C TYR A 16 5.23 -6.95 0.10
N PRO A 17 3.90 -6.79 0.24
CA PRO A 17 3.28 -5.51 0.00
C PRO A 17 3.50 -4.75 1.30
N ALA A 18 4.59 -3.99 1.36
CA ALA A 18 5.01 -3.20 2.51
C ALA A 18 4.98 -4.01 3.84
N PRO A 19 6.10 -4.63 4.27
CA PRO A 19 6.14 -5.39 5.53
C PRO A 19 5.65 -4.61 6.77
N TRP A 20 5.78 -3.28 6.76
CA TRP A 20 5.29 -2.36 7.78
C TRP A 20 3.76 -2.13 7.75
N LEU A 21 3.07 -2.61 6.72
CA LEU A 21 1.62 -2.49 6.57
C LEU A 21 0.94 -3.65 7.29
N SER A 22 0.49 -3.42 8.52
CA SER A 22 -0.26 -4.39 9.32
C SER A 22 -1.73 -4.52 8.88
N ASP A 23 -2.42 -5.56 9.34
CA ASP A 23 -3.86 -5.73 9.09
C ASP A 23 -4.70 -4.62 9.73
N VAL A 24 -4.23 -4.07 10.85
CA VAL A 24 -4.83 -2.91 11.50
C VAL A 24 -4.78 -1.70 10.56
N LEU A 25 -3.62 -1.40 9.97
CA LEU A 25 -3.51 -0.30 9.01
C LEU A 25 -4.36 -0.53 7.75
N ARG A 26 -4.41 -1.77 7.25
CA ARG A 26 -5.30 -2.14 6.15
C ARG A 26 -6.77 -1.89 6.51
N ASN A 27 -7.14 -2.17 7.75
CA ASN A 27 -8.49 -1.90 8.25
C ASN A 27 -8.78 -0.40 8.30
N ASN A 28 -7.87 0.39 8.89
CA ASN A 28 -8.00 1.85 8.97
C ASN A 28 -8.10 2.48 7.57
N GLN A 29 -7.38 1.94 6.57
CA GLN A 29 -7.49 2.39 5.19
C GLN A 29 -8.87 2.06 4.57
N ARG A 30 -9.49 0.92 4.92
CA ARG A 30 -10.86 0.59 4.49
C ARG A 30 -11.87 1.55 5.11
N GLU A 31 -11.72 1.84 6.39
CA GLU A 31 -12.55 2.79 7.13
C GLU A 31 -12.44 4.19 6.53
N LEU A 32 -11.21 4.67 6.28
CA LEU A 32 -10.93 5.95 5.64
C LEU A 32 -11.63 6.06 4.27
N ARG A 33 -11.50 5.04 3.41
CA ARG A 33 -12.19 5.00 2.11
C ARG A 33 -13.72 4.95 2.27
N SER A 34 -14.23 4.35 3.34
CA SER A 34 -15.67 4.32 3.63
C SER A 34 -16.18 5.71 4.01
N ALA A 35 -15.47 6.39 4.92
CA ALA A 35 -15.77 7.76 5.33
C ALA A 35 -15.68 8.73 4.15
N GLU A 36 -14.67 8.59 3.29
CA GLU A 36 -14.54 9.38 2.07
C GLU A 36 -15.75 9.19 1.15
N ARG A 37 -16.16 7.95 0.88
CA ARG A 37 -17.34 7.65 0.06
C ARG A 37 -18.61 8.21 0.69
N LYS A 38 -18.73 8.13 2.02
CA LYS A 38 -19.87 8.69 2.76
C LYS A 38 -19.96 10.20 2.54
N TRP A 39 -18.87 10.92 2.78
CA TRP A 39 -18.80 12.37 2.55
C TRP A 39 -19.10 12.73 1.08
N LYS A 40 -18.51 12.02 0.11
CA LYS A 40 -18.81 12.26 -1.31
C LYS A 40 -20.29 12.11 -1.65
N LYS A 41 -21.00 11.21 -0.96
CA LYS A 41 -22.44 10.98 -1.15
C LYS A 41 -23.31 12.02 -0.42
N SER A 42 -22.97 12.37 0.81
CA SER A 42 -23.79 13.25 1.66
C SER A 42 -23.53 14.74 1.45
N GLN A 43 -22.29 15.11 1.10
CA GLN A 43 -21.80 16.49 1.00
C GLN A 43 -22.00 17.32 2.28
N LEU A 44 -22.09 16.66 3.45
CA LEU A 44 -22.24 17.33 4.74
C LEU A 44 -20.87 17.66 5.36
N ASP A 45 -20.77 18.83 5.99
CA ASP A 45 -19.54 19.27 6.68
C ASP A 45 -19.16 18.36 7.84
N THR A 46 -20.15 17.78 8.55
CA THR A 46 -19.91 16.83 9.63
C THR A 46 -19.20 15.57 9.13
N ASP A 47 -19.61 15.05 7.97
CA ASP A 47 -18.97 13.91 7.33
C ASP A 47 -17.57 14.28 6.80
N LEU A 48 -17.38 15.50 6.28
CA LEU A 48 -16.07 16.01 5.88
C LEU A 48 -15.10 16.08 7.07
N ILE A 49 -15.55 16.62 8.21
CA ILE A 49 -14.76 16.66 9.45
C ILE A 49 -14.38 15.25 9.88
N SER A 50 -15.33 14.31 9.88
CA SER A 50 -15.07 12.91 10.24
C SER A 50 -13.99 12.27 9.35
N TYR A 51 -14.07 12.48 8.04
CA TYR A 51 -13.09 11.98 7.07
C TYR A 51 -11.71 12.60 7.31
N ARG A 52 -11.62 13.92 7.50
CA ARG A 52 -10.34 14.61 7.74
C ARG A 52 -9.69 14.17 9.06
N THR A 53 -10.47 13.96 10.11
CA THR A 53 -9.96 13.42 11.38
C THR A 53 -9.40 12.00 11.19
N LEU A 54 -10.13 11.12 10.49
CA LEU A 54 -9.65 9.78 10.16
C LEU A 54 -8.39 9.82 9.29
N LEU A 55 -8.32 10.74 8.32
CA LEU A 55 -7.16 10.91 7.44
C LEU A 55 -5.91 11.32 8.23
N SER A 56 -6.07 12.27 9.16
CA SER A 56 -4.98 12.74 10.03
C SER A 56 -4.46 11.60 10.91
N LYS A 57 -5.37 10.89 11.59
CA LYS A 57 -5.04 9.72 12.40
C LYS A 57 -4.30 8.65 11.59
N PHE A 58 -4.85 8.29 10.41
CA PHE A 58 -4.23 7.28 9.55
C PHE A 58 -2.81 7.67 9.11
N SER A 59 -2.58 8.95 8.80
CA SER A 59 -1.26 9.46 8.42
C SER A 59 -0.25 9.33 9.56
N LEU A 60 -0.67 9.61 10.80
CA LEU A 60 0.14 9.41 12.00
C LEU A 60 0.43 7.92 12.22
N ASP A 61 -0.58 7.06 12.12
CA ASP A 61 -0.43 5.60 12.29
C ASP A 61 0.56 5.01 11.26
N VAL A 62 0.48 5.43 9.99
CA VAL A 62 1.41 5.01 8.94
C VAL A 62 2.83 5.47 9.23
N THR A 63 3.00 6.71 9.67
CA THR A 63 4.32 7.26 10.01
C THR A 63 4.93 6.51 11.19
N SER A 64 4.14 6.26 12.22
CA SER A 64 4.53 5.47 13.39
C SER A 64 4.95 4.06 12.99
N ALA A 65 4.12 3.33 12.25
CA ALA A 65 4.41 1.96 11.82
C ALA A 65 5.67 1.85 10.97
N LYS A 66 5.85 2.75 9.98
CA LYS A 66 7.08 2.80 9.18
C LYS A 66 8.30 3.07 10.07
N THR A 67 8.19 4.03 10.98
CA THR A 67 9.29 4.42 11.86
C THR A 67 9.71 3.26 12.75
N SER A 68 8.77 2.60 13.44
CA SER A 68 9.07 1.44 14.28
C SER A 68 9.69 0.30 13.47
N PHE A 69 9.10 -0.05 12.33
CA PHE A 69 9.62 -1.13 11.48
C PHE A 69 11.06 -0.88 11.03
N TYR A 70 11.36 0.32 10.51
CA TYR A 70 12.70 0.61 10.03
C TYR A 70 13.71 0.82 11.15
N LYS A 71 13.29 1.36 12.31
CA LYS A 71 14.14 1.41 13.51
C LYS A 71 14.54 0.00 13.94
N GLU A 72 13.58 -0.90 14.14
CA GLU A 72 13.84 -2.30 14.50
C GLU A 72 14.75 -3.00 13.47
N LYS A 73 14.50 -2.76 12.18
CA LYS A 73 15.32 -3.33 11.09
C LYS A 73 16.76 -2.80 11.10
N LEU A 74 16.97 -1.52 11.42
CA LEU A 74 18.30 -0.94 11.57
C LEU A 74 19.03 -1.54 12.77
N GLU A 75 18.40 -1.57 13.94
CA GLU A 75 19.00 -2.12 15.17
C GLU A 75 19.37 -3.60 15.00
N ALA A 76 18.47 -4.41 14.40
CA ALA A 76 18.75 -5.81 14.09
C ALA A 76 19.90 -6.01 13.09
N SER A 77 20.25 -4.98 12.33
CA SER A 77 21.34 -4.99 11.34
C SER A 77 22.57 -4.20 11.77
N ALA A 78 22.61 -3.68 13.01
CA ALA A 78 23.62 -2.72 13.46
C ALA A 78 25.07 -3.25 13.34
N GLN A 79 25.26 -4.55 13.45
CA GLN A 79 26.57 -5.21 13.38
C GLN A 79 27.02 -5.54 11.94
N ASP A 80 26.17 -5.32 10.94
CA ASP A 80 26.46 -5.64 9.54
C ASP A 80 26.33 -4.38 8.66
N PRO A 81 27.44 -3.69 8.38
CA PRO A 81 27.43 -2.44 7.63
C PRO A 81 26.92 -2.61 6.18
N ARG A 82 27.03 -3.81 5.59
CA ARG A 82 26.49 -4.10 4.26
C ARG A 82 24.97 -4.11 4.30
N LYS A 83 24.37 -4.74 5.31
CA LYS A 83 22.91 -4.73 5.51
C LYS A 83 22.38 -3.31 5.76
N LEU A 84 23.06 -2.52 6.60
CA LEU A 84 22.69 -1.11 6.82
C LEU A 84 22.72 -0.30 5.53
N HIS A 85 23.81 -0.42 4.76
CA HIS A 85 23.94 0.27 3.48
C HIS A 85 22.82 -0.15 2.51
N ASN A 86 22.51 -1.45 2.41
CA ASN A 86 21.42 -1.94 1.56
C ASN A 86 20.04 -1.43 2.02
N ILE A 87 19.79 -1.32 3.32
CA ILE A 87 18.55 -0.72 3.84
C ILE A 87 18.45 0.74 3.40
N PHE A 88 19.53 1.50 3.53
CA PHE A 88 19.57 2.91 3.13
C PHE A 88 19.35 3.09 1.62
N LEU A 89 20.02 2.29 0.79
CA LEU A 89 19.82 2.28 -0.66
C LEU A 89 18.37 1.94 -1.03
N SER A 90 17.75 0.97 -0.35
CA SER A 90 16.36 0.61 -0.57
C SER A 90 15.38 1.73 -0.20
N LEU A 91 15.73 2.62 0.74
CA LEU A 91 14.90 3.76 1.13
C LEU A 91 15.04 4.93 0.15
N LEU A 92 16.26 5.17 -0.35
CA LEU A 92 16.53 6.23 -1.32
C LEU A 92 16.07 5.88 -2.73
N ASN A 93 16.11 4.60 -3.08
CA ASN A 93 15.78 4.11 -4.41
C ASN A 93 14.66 3.07 -4.30
N PRO A 94 13.40 3.49 -4.08
CA PRO A 94 12.29 2.55 -4.04
C PRO A 94 12.23 1.84 -5.38
N LEU A 95 12.42 0.51 -5.40
CA LEU A 95 12.35 -0.27 -6.64
C LEU A 95 11.10 0.16 -7.40
N ALA A 96 11.30 0.75 -8.58
CA ALA A 96 10.20 1.13 -9.45
C ALA A 96 9.27 -0.08 -9.59
N PRO A 97 7.94 0.09 -9.46
CA PRO A 97 7.03 -1.02 -9.65
C PRO A 97 7.35 -1.66 -11.00
N PRO A 98 7.46 -3.00 -11.09
CA PRO A 98 7.76 -3.64 -12.36
C PRO A 98 6.74 -3.15 -13.38
N ALA A 99 7.22 -2.58 -14.49
CA ALA A 99 6.37 -2.06 -15.54
C ALA A 99 5.29 -3.10 -15.87
N PRO A 100 4.02 -2.70 -16.06
CA PRO A 100 3.02 -3.64 -16.53
C PRO A 100 3.54 -4.19 -17.87
N SER A 101 3.87 -5.49 -17.90
CA SER A 101 4.20 -6.19 -19.14
C SER A 101 2.94 -6.19 -20.00
N CYS A 102 2.77 -5.13 -20.79
CA CYS A 102 1.75 -5.04 -21.82
C CYS A 102 2.24 -5.89 -22.99
N SER A 103 2.10 -7.21 -22.85
CA SER A 103 2.37 -8.17 -23.92
C SER A 103 1.06 -8.54 -24.61
N ILE A 104 0.25 -7.55 -25.01
CA ILE A 104 -0.86 -7.76 -25.95
C ILE A 104 -1.00 -6.50 -26.79
N LEU A 105 -0.40 -6.50 -27.97
CA LEU A 105 -0.94 -5.97 -29.23
C LEU A 105 0.09 -6.24 -30.33
N GLN A 106 0.19 -7.52 -30.72
CA GLN A 106 0.52 -7.85 -32.11
C GLN A 106 -0.72 -7.57 -32.95
N GLY A 107 -0.52 -6.84 -34.04
CA GLY A 107 -1.48 -6.60 -35.11
C GLY A 107 -2.51 -5.56 -34.75
N TRP A 108 -2.40 -4.36 -35.32
CA TRP A 108 -3.41 -3.75 -36.19
C TRP A 108 -2.77 -2.54 -36.88
N ARG A 109 -2.65 -2.69 -38.20
CA ARG A 109 -2.28 -1.73 -39.25
C ARG A 109 -0.80 -1.52 -39.54
#